data_AF-A0A660Y453-F1
#
_entry.id   AF-A0A660Y453-F1
#
_cell.length_a   1.000
_cell.length_b   1.000
_cell.length_c   1.000
_cell.angle_alpha   90.00
_cell.angle_beta   90.00
_cell.angle_gamma   90.00
#
_symmetry.space_group_name_H-M   'P 1'
#
loop_
_entity.id
_entity.type
_entity.pdbx_description
1 polymer ?
#
loop_
_entity_poly.entity_id
_entity_poly.type
_entity_poly.pdbx_seq_one_letter_code
_entity_poly.pdbx_strand_id
1 'polypeptide(L)'
;MDFRVSGRYEGLDVFLVCTNSESEIERRYAMGKFLPILFFLACRINPFYTREPEPPQGGRLNLFSRTVPRNVVRNLELTWEKFSPADYMECLSEDFRFSPDPSDSSKFEEVFAEPWGRTREEAFARRLLDENVTTSLDLSLSLEYEEDRGDEHYFEYTYVIKLQHSRDAPGYIEGKMHLVLRRDASGNWSIVLWKDEKTGDAPTTGELRAKF
;
A
#
# COMPACT_ATOMS: atom_id res chain seq x y z
N MET A 1 -74.32 -7.31 -37.13
CA MET A 1 -74.78 -8.58 -36.55
C MET A 1 -74.31 -8.61 -35.11
N ASP A 2 -75.26 -8.65 -34.19
CA ASP A 2 -75.06 -8.83 -32.75
C ASP A 2 -74.19 -10.05 -32.45
N PHE A 3 -73.43 -10.01 -31.35
CA PHE A 3 -73.73 -10.80 -30.16
C PHE A 3 -72.84 -10.39 -28.98
N ARG A 4 -73.45 -10.46 -27.80
CA ARG A 4 -72.91 -10.16 -26.48
C ARG A 4 -72.52 -11.46 -25.78
N VAL A 5 -71.56 -11.37 -24.85
CA VAL A 5 -71.52 -12.00 -23.49
C VAL A 5 -70.13 -12.55 -23.10
N SER A 6 -69.58 -11.92 -22.06
CA SER A 6 -68.92 -12.44 -20.83
C SER A 6 -68.10 -13.74 -20.82
N GLY A 7 -66.88 -13.65 -20.29
CA GLY A 7 -66.17 -14.77 -19.66
C GLY A 7 -64.67 -14.50 -19.48
N ARG A 8 -64.18 -14.55 -18.24
CA ARG A 8 -62.76 -14.51 -17.84
C ARG A 8 -62.26 -15.97 -17.73
N TYR A 9 -61.01 -16.27 -18.08
CA TYR A 9 -60.01 -17.10 -17.36
C TYR A 9 -58.88 -17.58 -18.30
N GLU A 10 -57.65 -17.32 -17.84
CA GLU A 10 -56.35 -18.00 -17.97
C GLU A 10 -55.87 -18.67 -19.29
N GLY A 11 -54.64 -18.31 -19.68
CA GLY A 11 -53.69 -19.25 -20.30
C GLY A 11 -53.46 -19.13 -21.81
N LEU A 12 -52.28 -18.58 -22.16
CA LEU A 12 -51.47 -18.73 -23.39
C LEU A 12 -52.06 -18.52 -24.81
N ASP A 13 -51.17 -17.91 -25.60
CA ASP A 13 -51.02 -17.87 -27.05
C ASP A 13 -51.93 -16.99 -27.93
N VAL A 14 -51.26 -15.92 -28.41
CA VAL A 14 -51.09 -15.50 -29.81
C VAL A 14 -52.30 -15.70 -30.73
N PHE A 15 -52.86 -14.61 -31.27
CA PHE A 15 -52.85 -14.37 -32.72
C PHE A 15 -53.25 -12.93 -33.07
N LEU A 16 -52.44 -12.33 -33.93
CA LEU A 16 -52.68 -11.09 -34.66
C LEU A 16 -53.96 -11.18 -35.50
N VAL A 17 -54.81 -10.14 -35.48
CA VAL A 17 -55.55 -9.71 -36.67
C VAL A 17 -55.68 -8.19 -36.69
N CYS A 18 -55.09 -7.58 -37.72
CA CYS A 18 -55.28 -6.18 -38.10
C CYS A 18 -56.70 -5.96 -38.63
N THR A 19 -57.34 -4.84 -38.27
CA THR A 19 -58.29 -4.19 -39.19
C THR A 19 -58.01 -2.69 -39.21
N ASN A 20 -57.63 -2.21 -40.40
CA ASN A 20 -57.53 -0.80 -40.75
C ASN A 20 -58.95 -0.25 -40.94
N SER A 21 -59.23 0.94 -40.42
CA SER A 21 -60.19 1.85 -41.07
C SER A 21 -59.74 3.29 -40.89
N GLU A 22 -59.01 3.75 -41.90
CA GLU A 22 -59.07 5.08 -42.52
C GLU A 22 -59.52 6.27 -41.65
N SER A 23 -58.56 7.15 -41.38
CA SER A 23 -58.66 8.54 -41.84
C SER A 23 -57.25 9.11 -42.01
N GLU A 24 -56.73 8.99 -43.23
CA GLU A 24 -55.72 9.91 -43.73
C GLU A 24 -56.32 11.32 -43.85
N ILE A 25 -55.45 12.34 -43.91
CA ILE A 25 -55.71 13.79 -43.90
C ILE A 25 -55.69 14.30 -42.45
N GLU A 26 -54.52 14.52 -41.85
CA GLU A 26 -53.78 15.77 -42.04
C GLU A 26 -52.29 15.50 -42.25
N ARG A 27 -51.86 15.74 -43.49
CA ARG A 27 -50.44 15.82 -43.87
C ARG A 27 -49.83 17.10 -43.29
N ARG A 28 -48.59 16.94 -42.82
CA ARG A 28 -47.53 17.96 -42.70
C ARG A 28 -47.76 18.99 -41.59
N TYR A 29 -46.95 18.91 -40.53
CA TYR A 29 -46.05 19.99 -40.11
C TYR A 29 -45.15 19.47 -38.96
N ALA A 30 -43.86 19.81 -39.04
CA ALA A 30 -42.84 19.66 -37.99
C ALA A 30 -42.46 18.20 -37.61
N MET A 31 -41.77 17.44 -38.47
CA MET A 31 -40.30 17.45 -38.52
C MET A 31 -39.64 18.26 -37.39
N GLY A 32 -39.10 17.54 -36.41
CA GLY A 32 -38.16 18.07 -35.42
C GLY A 32 -38.82 18.64 -34.18
N LYS A 33 -38.79 17.87 -33.07
CA LYS A 33 -38.67 18.31 -31.66
C LYS A 33 -39.13 17.21 -30.68
N PHE A 34 -38.57 16.00 -30.77
CA PHE A 34 -38.66 15.04 -29.65
C PHE A 34 -37.34 14.29 -29.43
N LEU A 35 -36.21 15.01 -29.59
CA LEU A 35 -34.88 14.53 -29.21
C LEU A 35 -34.31 15.06 -27.87
N PRO A 36 -34.97 15.88 -27.01
CA PRO A 36 -34.32 16.31 -25.77
C PRO A 36 -34.90 15.64 -24.52
N ILE A 37 -35.17 14.33 -24.54
CA ILE A 37 -35.60 13.61 -23.32
C ILE A 37 -34.64 12.47 -22.95
N LEU A 38 -33.81 11.99 -23.88
CA LEU A 38 -32.81 10.95 -23.64
C LEU A 38 -31.42 11.50 -23.24
N PHE A 39 -31.32 12.72 -22.71
CA PHE A 39 -30.03 13.32 -22.30
C PHE A 39 -29.93 13.60 -20.79
N PHE A 40 -31.02 13.45 -20.02
CA PHE A 40 -31.02 13.77 -18.58
C PHE A 40 -30.73 12.57 -17.65
N LEU A 41 -30.54 11.37 -18.19
CA LEU A 41 -30.21 10.16 -17.39
C LEU A 41 -28.70 9.86 -17.31
N ALA A 42 -27.85 10.59 -18.05
CA ALA A 42 -26.40 10.32 -18.10
C ALA A 42 -25.57 10.99 -17.00
N CYS A 43 -26.15 11.88 -16.18
CA CYS A 43 -25.41 12.65 -15.16
C CYS A 43 -25.38 12.03 -13.76
N ARG A 44 -25.68 10.73 -13.61
CA ARG A 44 -25.55 10.01 -12.31
C ARG A 44 -24.22 9.25 -12.16
N ILE A 45 -23.30 9.36 -13.11
CA ILE A 45 -21.94 8.82 -12.97
C ILE A 45 -21.05 10.01 -12.58
N ASN A 46 -20.84 10.18 -11.28
CA ASN A 46 -19.90 11.17 -10.77
C ASN A 46 -18.48 10.61 -10.98
N PRO A 47 -17.64 11.18 -11.87
CA PRO A 47 -16.26 10.71 -12.10
C PRO A 47 -15.33 10.98 -10.91
N PHE A 48 -15.84 11.67 -9.88
CA PHE A 48 -15.18 11.89 -8.59
C PHE A 48 -15.81 11.01 -7.50
N TYR A 49 -15.88 9.70 -7.74
CA TYR A 49 -16.14 8.76 -6.65
C TYR A 49 -14.94 8.83 -5.70
N THR A 50 -15.07 9.56 -4.60
CA THR A 50 -14.13 9.48 -3.49
C THR A 50 -14.20 8.05 -2.97
N ARG A 51 -13.07 7.33 -3.01
CA ARG A 51 -12.95 6.05 -2.29
C ARG A 51 -13.40 6.30 -0.85
N GLU A 52 -14.15 5.36 -0.26
CA GLU A 52 -14.36 5.43 1.19
C GLU A 52 -13.00 5.47 1.87
N PRO A 53 -12.77 6.39 2.83
CA PRO A 53 -11.54 6.42 3.59
C PRO A 53 -11.31 5.03 4.17
N GLU A 54 -10.15 4.45 3.87
CA GLU A 54 -9.73 3.22 4.53
C GLU A 54 -9.74 3.51 6.04
N PRO A 55 -10.47 2.72 6.85
CA PRO A 55 -10.55 2.98 8.30
C PRO A 55 -9.13 3.02 8.85
N PRO A 56 -8.81 3.94 9.80
CA PRO A 56 -7.46 4.05 10.32
C PRO A 56 -7.06 2.71 10.93
N GLN A 57 -6.21 1.96 10.24
CA GLN A 57 -5.57 0.77 10.77
C GLN A 57 -4.54 1.24 11.78
N GLY A 58 -4.87 1.10 13.07
CA GLY A 58 -3.97 1.40 14.18
C GLY A 58 -4.01 2.86 14.62
N GLY A 59 -4.07 3.06 15.94
CA GLY A 59 -3.71 4.35 16.52
C GLY A 59 -2.21 4.59 16.34
N ARG A 60 -1.82 5.84 16.05
CA ARG A 60 -0.41 6.22 16.01
C ARG A 60 0.30 5.81 17.29
N LEU A 61 1.48 5.22 17.16
CA LEU A 61 2.30 4.87 18.30
C LEU A 61 2.73 6.14 19.05
N ASN A 62 2.88 6.01 20.37
CA ASN A 62 3.49 7.06 21.17
C ASN A 62 5.02 6.98 21.03
N LEU A 63 5.53 7.52 19.93
CA LEU A 63 6.96 7.52 19.61
C LEU A 63 7.75 8.54 20.42
N PHE A 64 9.02 8.24 20.66
CA PHE A 64 9.97 9.19 21.25
C PHE A 64 10.23 10.36 20.29
N SER A 65 10.51 11.54 20.85
CA SER A 65 10.87 12.72 20.05
C SER A 65 12.09 12.44 19.18
N ARG A 66 11.97 12.72 17.87
CA ARG A 66 13.06 12.56 16.87
C ARG A 66 14.13 13.64 16.97
N THR A 67 14.11 14.52 17.98
CA THR A 67 15.14 15.54 18.20
C THR A 67 16.48 14.97 18.71
N VAL A 68 16.51 13.67 19.05
CA VAL A 68 17.71 12.93 19.45
C VAL A 68 17.92 11.75 18.50
N PRO A 69 19.13 11.53 17.93
CA PRO A 69 19.38 10.45 16.96
C PRO A 69 19.01 9.06 17.48
N ARG A 70 19.41 8.75 18.72
CA ARG A 70 19.14 7.45 19.35
C ARG A 70 17.64 7.15 19.50
N ASN A 71 16.80 8.19 19.63
CA ASN A 71 15.36 8.01 19.71
C ASN A 71 14.76 7.52 18.38
N VAL A 72 15.37 7.85 17.23
CA VAL A 72 14.92 7.37 15.92
C VAL A 72 15.13 5.85 15.82
N VAL A 73 16.29 5.35 16.27
CA VAL A 73 16.56 3.90 16.32
C VAL A 73 15.65 3.21 17.33
N ARG A 74 15.35 3.85 18.47
CA ARG A 74 14.39 3.29 19.42
C ARG A 74 12.96 3.24 18.86
N ASN A 75 12.56 4.25 18.10
CA ASN A 75 11.28 4.26 17.40
C ASN A 75 11.21 3.18 16.33
N LEU A 76 12.30 2.95 15.59
CA LEU A 76 12.42 1.85 14.63
C LEU A 76 12.10 0.50 15.31
N GLU A 77 12.72 0.19 16.45
CA GLU A 77 12.42 -1.03 17.23
C GLU A 77 10.94 -1.11 17.63
N LEU A 78 10.37 -0.02 18.14
CA LEU A 78 8.95 0.03 18.54
C LEU A 78 8.00 -0.19 17.37
N THR A 79 8.31 0.35 16.19
CA THR A 79 7.44 0.21 15.01
C THR A 79 7.40 -1.23 14.51
N TRP A 80 8.49 -1.96 14.67
CA TRP A 80 8.62 -3.38 14.37
C TRP A 80 7.87 -4.22 15.41
N GLU A 81 8.04 -3.91 16.70
CA GLU A 81 7.33 -4.58 17.80
C GLU A 81 5.80 -4.41 17.72
N LYS A 82 5.35 -3.25 17.25
CA LYS A 82 3.92 -2.88 17.22
C LYS A 82 3.28 -2.97 15.83
N PHE A 83 3.98 -3.55 14.86
CA PHE A 83 3.44 -3.77 13.51
C PHE A 83 2.85 -2.50 12.86
N SER A 84 3.53 -1.35 13.00
CA SER A 84 3.06 -0.07 12.45
C SER A 84 3.92 0.38 11.26
N PRO A 85 3.53 0.04 10.01
CA PRO A 85 4.29 0.45 8.83
C PRO A 85 4.26 1.95 8.59
N ALA A 86 3.20 2.65 8.99
CA ALA A 86 3.12 4.11 8.85
C ALA A 86 4.15 4.81 9.75
N ASP A 87 4.21 4.42 11.03
CA ASP A 87 5.15 4.97 12.00
C ASP A 87 6.60 4.55 11.69
N TYR A 88 6.80 3.37 11.09
CA TYR A 88 8.09 2.96 10.55
C TYR A 88 8.62 3.92 9.49
N MET A 89 7.77 4.30 8.51
CA MET A 89 8.17 5.22 7.45
C MET A 89 8.49 6.64 7.94
N GLU A 90 7.92 7.05 9.08
CA GLU A 90 8.30 8.29 9.77
C GLU A 90 9.73 8.26 10.32
N CYS A 91 10.33 7.08 10.57
CA CYS A 91 11.73 7.01 11.01
C CYS A 91 12.73 7.26 9.85
N LEU A 92 12.25 7.20 8.60
CA LEU A 92 13.06 7.30 7.40
C LEU A 92 12.97 8.70 6.79
N SER A 93 14.03 9.17 6.14
CA SER A 93 14.01 10.42 5.39
C SER A 93 13.36 10.26 4.01
N GLU A 94 12.95 11.36 3.39
CA GLU A 94 12.38 11.35 2.03
C GLU A 94 13.37 10.83 0.97
N ASP A 95 14.67 11.09 1.17
CA ASP A 95 15.76 10.63 0.32
C ASP A 95 16.35 9.27 0.75
N PHE A 96 15.66 8.52 1.63
CA PHE A 96 16.13 7.23 2.16
C PHE A 96 16.65 6.27 1.08
N ARG A 97 17.77 5.61 1.40
CA ARG A 97 18.36 4.53 0.60
C ARG A 97 18.73 3.33 1.47
N PHE A 98 18.46 2.15 0.94
CA PHE A 98 18.99 0.89 1.44
C PHE A 98 20.12 0.39 0.53
N SER A 99 21.21 -0.05 1.13
CA SER A 99 22.34 -0.68 0.45
C SER A 99 22.48 -2.11 0.96
N PRO A 100 22.11 -3.14 0.17
CA PRO A 100 22.29 -4.53 0.58
C PRO A 100 23.78 -4.90 0.68
N ASP A 101 24.07 -6.00 1.37
CA ASP A 101 25.36 -6.65 1.28
C ASP A 101 25.64 -7.07 -0.17
N PRO A 102 26.90 -7.01 -0.66
CA PRO A 102 27.23 -7.40 -2.03
C PRO A 102 26.82 -8.83 -2.39
N SER A 103 26.82 -9.76 -1.42
CA SER A 103 26.39 -11.14 -1.65
C SER A 103 24.88 -11.24 -1.94
N ASP A 104 24.05 -10.47 -1.24
CA ASP A 104 22.60 -10.43 -1.49
C ASP A 104 22.27 -9.67 -2.78
N SER A 105 23.01 -8.59 -3.06
CA SER A 105 22.89 -7.87 -4.34
C SER A 105 23.14 -8.79 -5.53
N SER A 106 24.17 -9.65 -5.43
CA SER A 106 24.51 -10.61 -6.48
C SER A 106 23.51 -11.77 -6.55
N LYS A 107 22.98 -12.24 -5.41
CA LYS A 107 22.00 -13.33 -5.33
C LYS A 107 20.62 -12.91 -5.83
N PHE A 108 20.23 -11.66 -5.61
CA PHE A 108 18.92 -11.10 -5.95
C PHE A 108 19.07 -9.91 -6.92
N GLU A 109 19.83 -10.11 -8.00
CA GLU A 109 20.16 -9.05 -8.97
C GLU A 109 18.91 -8.38 -9.55
N GLU A 110 17.87 -9.15 -9.89
CA GLU A 110 16.61 -8.60 -10.42
C GLU A 110 15.92 -7.64 -9.43
N VAL A 111 16.08 -7.88 -8.14
CA VAL A 111 15.53 -7.02 -7.09
C VAL A 111 16.40 -5.78 -6.91
N PHE A 112 17.72 -5.94 -6.86
CA PHE A 112 18.66 -4.85 -6.54
C PHE A 112 19.26 -4.15 -7.77
N ALA A 113 18.80 -4.47 -8.98
CA ALA A 113 19.19 -3.79 -10.22
C ALA A 113 18.84 -2.30 -10.20
N GLU A 114 17.74 -1.94 -9.54
CA GLU A 114 17.36 -0.56 -9.28
C GLU A 114 17.66 -0.16 -7.84
N PRO A 115 18.06 1.10 -7.57
CA PRO A 115 18.28 1.58 -6.22
C PRO A 115 17.08 1.35 -5.29
N TRP A 116 17.34 0.80 -4.11
CA TRP A 116 16.31 0.59 -3.11
C TRP A 116 16.04 1.88 -2.33
N GLY A 117 14.98 2.59 -2.72
CA GLY A 117 14.57 3.86 -2.11
C GLY A 117 13.31 3.76 -1.24
N ARG A 118 12.89 4.90 -0.69
CA ARG A 118 11.74 5.05 0.21
C ARG A 118 10.45 4.38 -0.27
N THR A 119 10.08 4.50 -1.55
CA THR A 119 8.86 3.89 -2.09
C THR A 119 8.90 2.36 -2.03
N ARG A 120 10.06 1.76 -2.32
CA ARG A 120 10.24 0.30 -2.24
C ARG A 120 10.27 -0.16 -0.78
N GLU A 121 10.89 0.63 0.08
CA GLU A 121 10.91 0.41 1.52
C GLU A 121 9.51 0.48 2.15
N GLU A 122 8.64 1.38 1.69
CA GLU A 122 7.24 1.44 2.13
C GLU A 122 6.48 0.17 1.75
N ALA A 123 6.64 -0.31 0.51
CA ALA A 123 6.01 -1.55 0.07
C ALA A 123 6.50 -2.76 0.87
N PHE A 124 7.79 -2.81 1.20
CA PHE A 124 8.37 -3.81 2.08
C PHE A 124 7.80 -3.73 3.49
N ALA A 125 7.80 -2.55 4.12
CA ALA A 125 7.28 -2.35 5.48
C ALA A 125 5.82 -2.75 5.60
N ARG A 126 4.98 -2.37 4.62
CA ARG A 126 3.56 -2.75 4.58
C ARG A 126 3.35 -4.26 4.53
N ARG A 127 4.22 -5.02 3.87
CA ARG A 127 4.11 -6.48 3.78
C ARG A 127 4.73 -7.19 4.97
N LEU A 128 5.86 -6.69 5.46
CA LEU A 128 6.56 -7.26 6.61
C LEU A 128 5.73 -7.11 7.89
N LEU A 129 5.12 -5.95 8.07
CA LEU A 129 4.36 -5.58 9.26
C LEU A 129 2.85 -5.82 9.10
N ASP A 130 2.42 -6.57 8.09
CA ASP A 130 1.04 -7.05 8.00
C ASP A 130 0.85 -8.23 8.96
N GLU A 131 0.00 -8.07 9.96
CA GLU A 131 -0.30 -9.08 10.99
C GLU A 131 -0.92 -10.37 10.40
N ASN A 132 -1.48 -10.34 9.19
CA ASN A 132 -1.96 -11.54 8.50
C ASN A 132 -0.81 -12.35 7.88
N VAL A 133 0.33 -11.71 7.63
CA VAL A 133 1.51 -12.30 7.00
C VAL A 133 2.54 -12.71 8.06
N THR A 134 2.84 -11.80 8.99
CA THR A 134 3.85 -11.95 10.04
C THR A 134 3.17 -11.98 11.40
N THR A 135 3.29 -13.10 12.12
CA THR A 135 2.64 -13.31 13.41
C THR A 135 3.52 -12.95 14.60
N SER A 136 4.83 -12.90 14.40
CA SER A 136 5.81 -12.50 15.42
C SER A 136 7.04 -11.92 14.76
N LEU A 137 7.58 -10.86 15.35
CA LEU A 137 8.77 -10.16 14.88
C LEU A 137 9.51 -9.61 16.09
N ASP A 138 10.74 -10.06 16.29
CA ASP A 138 11.63 -9.64 17.37
C ASP A 138 12.93 -9.11 16.75
N LEU A 139 13.25 -7.84 17.03
CA LEU A 139 14.47 -7.15 16.60
C LEU A 139 15.34 -6.89 17.82
N SER A 140 16.53 -7.48 17.83
CA SER A 140 17.57 -7.24 18.83
C SER A 140 18.72 -6.47 18.20
N LEU A 141 19.03 -5.29 18.74
CA LEU A 141 20.14 -4.43 18.32
C LEU A 141 21.20 -4.33 19.41
N SER A 142 22.45 -4.56 19.04
CA SER A 142 23.63 -4.36 19.90
C SER A 142 24.49 -3.25 19.30
N LEU A 143 24.61 -2.12 19.99
CA LEU A 143 25.40 -0.99 19.53
C LEU A 143 26.89 -1.35 19.57
N GLU A 144 27.56 -1.29 18.43
CA GLU A 144 29.00 -1.52 18.31
C GLU A 144 29.77 -0.21 18.28
N TYR A 145 29.25 0.78 17.55
CA TYR A 145 29.91 2.06 17.36
C TYR A 145 28.92 3.19 17.08
N GLU A 146 29.22 4.40 17.55
CA GLU A 146 28.47 5.61 17.23
C GLU A 146 29.41 6.80 17.03
N GLU A 147 29.02 7.71 16.13
CA GLU A 147 29.78 8.92 15.83
C GLU A 147 28.85 10.08 15.50
N ASP A 148 29.04 11.20 16.21
CA ASP A 148 28.37 12.46 15.91
C ASP A 148 29.19 13.26 14.88
N ARG A 149 28.57 13.56 13.73
CA ARG A 149 29.15 14.31 12.61
C ARG A 149 28.44 15.64 12.41
N GLY A 150 27.77 16.18 13.44
CA GLY A 150 27.07 17.45 13.42
C GLY A 150 25.65 17.32 12.87
N ASP A 151 25.49 17.52 11.56
CA ASP A 151 24.18 17.39 10.88
C ASP A 151 23.88 15.95 10.45
N GLU A 152 24.89 15.07 10.56
CA GLU A 152 24.76 13.64 10.38
C GLU A 152 25.16 12.90 11.66
N HIS A 153 24.55 11.74 11.90
CA HIS A 153 24.90 10.85 12.99
C HIS A 153 25.02 9.43 12.46
N TYR A 154 26.10 8.75 12.81
CA TYR A 154 26.40 7.42 12.34
C TYR A 154 26.28 6.40 13.46
N PHE A 155 25.62 5.29 13.18
CA PHE A 155 25.57 4.13 14.07
C PHE A 155 26.00 2.86 13.34
N GLU A 156 26.68 2.00 14.06
CA GLU A 156 26.90 0.60 13.70
C GLU A 156 26.26 -0.29 14.77
N TYR A 157 25.38 -1.19 14.33
CA TYR A 157 24.75 -2.18 15.18
C TYR A 157 25.00 -3.58 14.64
N THR A 158 25.30 -4.53 15.52
CA THR A 158 25.04 -5.94 15.25
C THR A 158 23.54 -6.17 15.47
N TYR A 159 22.89 -6.88 14.56
CA TYR A 159 21.46 -7.17 14.65
C TYR A 159 21.16 -8.66 14.59
N VAL A 160 20.10 -9.05 15.27
CA VAL A 160 19.43 -10.34 15.14
C VAL A 160 17.94 -10.09 15.00
N ILE A 161 17.33 -10.65 13.97
CA ILE A 161 15.88 -10.57 13.75
C ILE A 161 15.31 -11.98 13.69
N LYS A 162 14.28 -12.23 14.51
CA LYS A 162 13.53 -13.48 14.55
C LYS A 162 12.10 -13.21 14.12
N LEU A 163 11.63 -13.93 13.12
CA LEU A 163 10.31 -13.75 12.54
C LEU A 163 9.54 -15.07 12.49
N GLN A 164 8.23 -14.98 12.67
CA GLN A 164 7.28 -16.02 12.30
C GLN A 164 6.33 -15.44 11.26
N HIS A 165 6.27 -16.05 10.08
CA HIS A 165 5.45 -15.58 8.96
C HIS A 165 5.03 -16.72 8.04
N SER A 166 4.07 -16.46 7.16
CA SER A 166 3.54 -17.44 6.20
C SER A 166 4.26 -17.50 4.84
N ARG A 167 5.27 -16.65 4.60
CA ARG A 167 6.01 -16.56 3.33
C ARG A 167 7.23 -17.50 3.25
N ASP A 168 7.69 -17.78 2.02
CA ASP A 168 9.00 -18.39 1.74
C ASP A 168 10.13 -17.35 1.89
N ALA A 169 10.42 -17.00 3.14
CA ALA A 169 11.48 -16.06 3.52
C ALA A 169 12.20 -16.57 4.79
N PRO A 170 13.41 -16.07 5.11
CA PRO A 170 14.09 -16.45 6.33
C PRO A 170 13.35 -15.99 7.59
N GLY A 171 13.09 -16.91 8.52
CA GLY A 171 12.56 -16.60 9.86
C GLY A 171 13.64 -16.23 10.89
N TYR A 172 14.91 -16.29 10.51
CA TYR A 172 16.05 -15.89 11.32
C TYR A 172 17.07 -15.22 10.41
N ILE A 173 17.46 -13.99 10.74
CA ILE A 173 18.49 -13.24 10.04
C ILE A 173 19.38 -12.51 11.04
N GLU A 174 20.65 -12.34 10.67
CA GLU A 174 21.63 -11.63 11.49
C GLU A 174 22.66 -10.95 10.59
N GLY A 175 23.32 -9.93 11.14
CA GLY A 175 24.32 -9.19 10.41
C GLY A 175 24.72 -7.92 11.14
N LYS A 176 25.32 -7.00 10.39
CA LYS A 176 25.61 -5.64 10.83
C LYS A 176 24.81 -4.65 10.00
N MET A 177 24.27 -3.64 10.66
CA MET A 177 23.66 -2.51 9.99
C MET A 177 24.46 -1.24 10.30
N HIS A 178 24.68 -0.45 9.26
CA HIS A 178 25.26 0.87 9.35
C HIS A 178 24.16 1.88 9.01
N LEU A 179 23.79 2.68 9.99
CA LEU A 179 22.75 3.69 9.86
C LEU A 179 23.39 5.07 9.80
N VAL A 180 23.05 5.84 8.77
CA VAL A 180 23.31 7.27 8.73
C VAL A 180 21.99 7.98 8.93
N LEU A 181 21.94 8.83 9.94
CA LEU A 181 20.82 9.72 10.21
C LEU A 181 21.22 11.14 9.82
N ARG A 182 20.26 11.91 9.34
CA ARG A 182 20.43 13.34 9.05
C ARG A 182 19.41 14.17 9.81
N ARG A 183 19.85 15.34 10.28
CA ARG A 183 18.98 16.33 10.92
C ARG A 183 18.34 17.23 9.85
N ASP A 184 17.02 17.39 9.92
CA ASP A 184 16.29 18.33 9.07
C ASP A 184 16.32 19.77 9.62
N ALA A 185 15.78 20.72 8.85
CA ALA A 185 15.70 22.12 9.25
C ALA A 185 14.81 22.37 10.49
N SER A 186 13.95 21.42 10.84
CA SER A 186 13.10 21.46 12.05
C SER A 186 13.82 20.85 13.27
N GLY A 187 15.03 20.33 13.10
CA GLY A 187 15.81 19.69 14.15
C GLY A 187 15.44 18.21 14.40
N ASN A 188 14.64 17.59 13.53
CA ASN A 188 14.31 16.17 13.63
C ASN A 188 15.34 15.33 12.88
N TRP A 189 15.70 14.20 13.47
CA TRP A 189 16.54 13.19 12.87
C TRP A 189 15.71 12.16 12.11
N SER A 190 16.25 11.66 11.00
CA SER A 190 15.66 10.55 10.25
C SER A 190 16.75 9.74 9.56
N ILE A 191 16.52 8.44 9.36
CA ILE A 191 17.46 7.54 8.70
C ILE A 191 17.48 7.85 7.20
N VAL A 192 18.64 8.25 6.68
CA VAL A 192 18.85 8.52 5.25
C VAL A 192 19.53 7.36 4.54
N LEU A 193 20.40 6.62 5.23
CA LEU A 193 21.06 5.45 4.68
C LEU A 193 21.01 4.31 5.68
N TRP A 194 20.57 3.16 5.20
CA TRP A 194 20.76 1.87 5.86
C TRP A 194 21.63 1.01 4.95
N LYS A 195 22.86 0.72 5.37
CA LYS A 195 23.72 -0.26 4.72
C LYS A 195 23.75 -1.55 5.52
N ASP A 196 23.55 -2.66 4.83
CA ASP A 196 23.63 -4.01 5.39
C ASP A 196 25.01 -4.61 5.15
N GLU A 197 25.47 -5.43 6.09
CA GLU A 197 26.74 -6.14 6.02
C GLU A 197 26.57 -7.55 6.61
N LYS A 198 26.99 -8.55 5.83
CA LYS A 198 26.93 -9.95 6.23
C LYS A 198 28.13 -10.31 7.12
N THR A 199 27.86 -10.87 8.30
CA THR A 199 28.89 -11.24 9.28
C THR A 199 29.12 -12.74 9.43
N GLY A 200 28.25 -13.57 8.83
CA GLY A 200 28.30 -15.03 8.92
C GLY A 200 27.50 -15.70 7.80
N ASP A 201 27.08 -16.94 8.01
CA ASP A 201 26.36 -17.70 6.98
C ASP A 201 24.84 -17.43 6.95
N ALA A 202 24.30 -16.88 8.05
CA ALA A 202 22.89 -16.56 8.15
C ALA A 202 22.48 -15.50 7.11
N PRO A 203 21.20 -15.50 6.66
CA PRO A 203 20.68 -14.46 5.78
C PRO A 203 20.65 -13.10 6.49
N THR A 204 20.59 -12.04 5.70
CA THR A 204 20.62 -10.64 6.16
C THR A 204 19.27 -9.95 5.93
N THR A 205 19.17 -8.67 6.28
CA THR A 205 18.00 -7.85 5.92
C THR A 205 17.87 -7.62 4.40
N GLY A 206 18.95 -7.75 3.65
CA GLY A 206 18.94 -7.75 2.18
C GLY A 206 18.09 -8.90 1.63
N GLU A 207 18.31 -10.12 2.09
CA GLU A 207 17.50 -11.28 1.68
C GLU A 207 16.04 -11.15 2.13
N LEU A 208 15.81 -10.64 3.35
CA LEU A 208 14.45 -10.37 3.83
C LEU A 208 13.70 -9.39 2.92
N ARG A 209 14.34 -8.27 2.55
CA ARG A 209 13.80 -7.28 1.60
C ARG A 209 13.52 -7.88 0.23
N ALA A 210 14.37 -8.78 -0.25
CA ALA A 210 14.17 -9.41 -1.56
C ALA A 210 12.95 -10.36 -1.59
N LYS A 211 12.59 -10.95 -0.44
CA LYS A 211 11.52 -11.96 -0.35
C LYS A 211 10.15 -11.39 0.04
N PHE A 212 10.10 -10.18 0.63
CA PHE A 212 8.86 -9.52 1.04
C PHE A 212 8.32 -8.55 -0.01
#